data_AF-A0A1G3AZ00-F1
#
_entry.id   AF-A0A1G3AZ00-F1
#
_cell.length_a   1.000
_cell.length_b   1.000
_cell.length_c   1.000
_cell.angle_alpha   90.00
_cell.angle_beta   90.00
_cell.angle_gamma   90.00
#
_symmetry.space_group_name_H-M   'P 1'
#
loop_
_entity.id
_entity.type
_entity.pdbx_description
1 polymer ?
#
loop_
_entity_poly.entity_id
_entity_poly.type
_entity_poly.pdbx_seq_one_letter_code
_entity_poly.pdbx_strand_id
1 'polypeptide(L)'
;EGRSMETTVDWVEGMQFDKGYLSPYFITSQETMETVLERPLILIHEKKLSQAKDLIPLLEKVVRAGRPLLVIAEDVEGEALATFVVNKLRGILPCCAVKAPGFGDRRKAMLGDIAVVTKANAIFEDLGIQLAKLDLPDLGSAKKVVIDKETTTIVEGAGKREAVQGRIEQIKNELQITTSDYDKEKLQERLAKLAGGVARINVGAATEAEMKEKKARLEDAIHATRAAVEEGILPGGGVALLRASKVLDTLELVGDERTGREILRAALEAPIKQLAENGGHDGEVVLHKVQSLSGGRGNQGFDVAEGRYTDMIEAGIVDPTKVVRSALQNGASIAALLLTTDALVGEIPEKKSASGGPGPAHHMHPH
;
A
#
# COMPACT_ATOMS: atom_id res chain seq x y z
N GLU A 1 -10.57 -8.78 -9.70
CA GLU A 1 -10.50 -9.51 -10.99
C GLU A 1 -11.86 -9.41 -11.65
N GLY A 2 -11.91 -8.96 -12.91
CA GLY A 2 -13.11 -8.99 -13.72
C GLY A 2 -13.31 -10.37 -14.34
N ARG A 3 -14.57 -10.84 -14.40
CA ARG A 3 -14.93 -12.08 -15.12
C ARG A 3 -15.24 -11.83 -16.60
N SER A 4 -15.22 -10.57 -17.02
CA SER A 4 -15.49 -10.09 -18.38
C SER A 4 -14.21 -9.73 -19.11
N MET A 5 -14.27 -9.66 -20.45
CA MET A 5 -13.18 -9.08 -21.25
C MET A 5 -13.07 -7.56 -21.07
N GLU A 6 -14.19 -6.91 -20.71
CA GLU A 6 -14.24 -5.47 -20.50
C GLU A 6 -13.76 -5.08 -19.11
N THR A 7 -13.01 -3.98 -19.04
CA THR A 7 -12.67 -3.32 -17.77
C THR A 7 -13.84 -2.45 -17.33
N THR A 8 -14.39 -2.68 -16.14
CA THR A 8 -15.50 -1.89 -15.60
C THR A 8 -15.11 -1.20 -14.30
N VAL A 9 -15.81 -0.11 -13.98
CA VAL A 9 -15.64 0.63 -12.72
C VAL A 9 -16.96 0.64 -11.98
N ASP A 10 -16.99 0.04 -10.80
CA ASP A 10 -18.15 0.04 -9.91
C ASP A 10 -17.87 0.90 -8.69
N TRP A 11 -18.83 1.73 -8.29
CA TRP A 11 -18.81 2.39 -6.99
C TRP A 11 -19.50 1.49 -5.98
N VAL A 12 -18.77 1.03 -4.97
CA VAL A 12 -19.32 0.20 -3.90
C VAL A 12 -19.17 0.91 -2.55
N GLU A 13 -20.09 0.62 -1.64
CA GLU A 13 -19.97 1.09 -0.26
C GLU A 13 -18.77 0.41 0.40
N GLY A 14 -17.94 1.19 1.10
CA GLY A 14 -16.73 0.68 1.72
C GLY A 14 -16.01 1.76 2.51
N MET A 15 -14.94 1.36 3.20
CA MET A 15 -14.14 2.25 4.05
C MET A 15 -12.68 1.80 4.02
N GLN A 16 -11.75 2.74 3.98
CA GLN A 16 -10.32 2.50 4.13
C GLN A 16 -9.75 3.28 5.32
N PHE A 17 -8.81 2.67 6.04
CA PHE A 17 -8.03 3.33 7.09
C PHE A 17 -6.57 2.88 7.11
N ASP A 18 -5.72 3.74 7.66
CA ASP A 18 -4.26 3.70 7.52
C ASP A 18 -3.60 2.86 8.63
N LYS A 19 -4.05 1.61 8.74
CA LYS A 19 -3.44 0.56 9.57
C LYS A 19 -3.40 -0.75 8.80
N GLY A 20 -2.20 -1.28 8.61
CA GLY A 20 -1.98 -2.57 7.96
C GLY A 20 -1.94 -3.76 8.92
N TYR A 21 -1.54 -4.91 8.40
CA TYR A 21 -1.40 -6.14 9.17
C TYR A 21 -0.31 -6.01 10.25
N LEU A 22 -0.58 -6.56 11.44
CA LEU A 22 0.38 -6.57 12.55
C LEU A 22 1.54 -7.55 12.34
N SER A 23 1.37 -8.53 11.47
CA SER A 23 2.37 -9.56 11.19
C SER A 23 2.35 -9.96 9.72
N PRO A 24 3.51 -10.09 9.05
CA PRO A 24 3.58 -10.57 7.67
C PRO A 24 3.12 -12.02 7.53
N TYR A 25 3.03 -12.78 8.62
CA TYR A 25 2.49 -14.14 8.60
C TYR A 25 0.99 -14.21 8.25
N PHE A 26 0.28 -13.08 8.22
CA PHE A 26 -1.11 -13.02 7.77
C PHE A 26 -1.26 -12.99 6.25
N ILE A 27 -0.20 -12.65 5.51
CA ILE A 27 -0.20 -12.50 4.05
C ILE A 27 -0.78 -13.75 3.37
N THR A 28 -1.74 -13.53 2.48
CA THR A 28 -2.38 -14.57 1.67
C THR A 28 -1.88 -14.56 0.23
N SER A 29 -1.41 -13.40 -0.25
CA SER A 29 -0.85 -13.21 -1.59
C SER A 29 0.61 -12.82 -1.47
N GLN A 30 1.52 -13.75 -1.76
CA GLN A 30 2.97 -13.49 -1.72
C GLN A 30 3.41 -12.54 -2.84
N GLU A 31 2.66 -12.46 -3.94
CA GLU A 31 2.94 -11.56 -5.07
C GLU A 31 2.65 -10.11 -4.70
N THR A 32 1.48 -9.85 -4.11
CA THR A 32 1.06 -8.48 -3.75
C THR A 32 1.45 -8.08 -2.33
N MET A 33 1.97 -9.00 -1.52
CA MET A 33 2.23 -8.81 -0.08
C MET A 33 0.99 -8.36 0.70
N GLU A 34 -0.19 -8.86 0.30
CA GLU A 34 -1.47 -8.51 0.90
C GLU A 34 -2.14 -9.69 1.63
N THR A 35 -2.95 -9.35 2.61
CA THR A 35 -3.92 -10.25 3.22
C THR A 35 -5.30 -9.97 2.63
N VAL A 36 -5.90 -10.97 2.00
CA VAL A 36 -7.20 -10.91 1.37
C VAL A 36 -8.15 -11.85 2.11
N LEU A 37 -9.18 -11.27 2.73
CA LEU A 37 -10.20 -12.01 3.47
C LEU A 37 -11.54 -11.90 2.73
N GLU A 38 -12.04 -13.03 2.23
CA GLU A 38 -13.35 -13.11 1.57
C GLU A 38 -14.45 -13.46 2.58
N ARG A 39 -15.52 -12.65 2.60
CA ARG A 39 -16.64 -12.73 3.55
C ARG A 39 -16.20 -12.88 5.03
N PRO A 40 -15.29 -12.03 5.56
CA PRO A 40 -14.81 -12.18 6.92
C PRO A 40 -15.88 -11.83 7.96
N LEU A 41 -15.72 -12.39 9.16
CA LEU A 41 -16.26 -11.87 10.39
C LEU A 41 -15.30 -10.79 10.93
N ILE A 42 -15.82 -9.72 11.51
CA ILE A 42 -15.03 -8.56 11.93
C ILE A 42 -15.25 -8.29 13.41
N LEU A 43 -14.23 -8.52 14.22
CA LEU A 43 -14.20 -8.15 15.63
C LEU A 43 -13.69 -6.71 15.78
N ILE A 44 -14.46 -5.87 16.45
CA ILE A 44 -14.08 -4.49 16.77
C ILE A 44 -14.02 -4.38 18.29
N HIS A 45 -12.80 -4.25 18.81
CA HIS A 45 -12.55 -4.15 20.24
C HIS A 45 -11.77 -2.88 20.57
N GLU A 46 -12.17 -2.16 21.61
CA GLU A 46 -11.53 -0.88 21.94
C GLU A 46 -10.13 -1.04 22.52
N LYS A 47 -9.93 -2.05 23.36
CA LYS A 47 -8.71 -2.23 24.17
C LYS A 47 -7.72 -3.17 23.51
N LYS A 48 -6.55 -3.26 24.14
CA LYS A 48 -5.49 -4.20 23.77
C LYS A 48 -5.93 -5.64 23.99
N LEU A 49 -5.55 -6.51 23.07
CA LEU A 49 -5.68 -7.96 23.19
C LEU A 49 -4.29 -8.55 23.42
N SER A 50 -3.97 -8.89 24.67
CA SER A 50 -2.66 -9.45 25.03
C SER A 50 -2.73 -10.94 25.42
N GLN A 51 -3.87 -11.41 25.92
CA GLN A 51 -4.08 -12.80 26.36
C GLN A 51 -5.02 -13.57 25.42
N ALA A 52 -4.72 -14.85 25.20
CA ALA A 52 -5.53 -15.70 24.32
C ALA A 52 -6.79 -16.24 25.00
N LYS A 53 -6.75 -16.43 26.33
CA LYS A 53 -7.80 -17.12 27.11
C LYS A 53 -9.22 -16.59 26.85
N ASP A 54 -9.38 -15.27 26.82
CA ASP A 54 -10.69 -14.64 26.66
C ASP A 54 -11.20 -14.68 25.21
N LEU A 55 -10.32 -14.96 24.24
CA LEU A 55 -10.64 -15.07 22.82
C LEU A 55 -11.01 -16.51 22.43
N ILE A 56 -10.51 -17.53 23.13
CA ILE A 56 -10.73 -18.95 22.80
C ILE A 56 -12.21 -19.27 22.50
N PRO A 57 -13.18 -18.88 23.36
CA PRO A 57 -14.60 -19.20 23.11
C PRO A 57 -15.12 -18.59 21.80
N LEU A 58 -14.67 -17.39 21.44
CA LEU A 58 -15.04 -16.72 20.20
C LEU A 58 -14.37 -17.40 19.00
N LEU A 59 -13.08 -17.73 19.10
CA LEU A 59 -12.32 -18.39 18.04
C LEU A 59 -12.92 -19.75 17.68
N GLU A 60 -13.35 -20.54 18.65
CA GLU A 60 -14.03 -21.81 18.39
C GLU A 60 -15.33 -21.65 17.59
N LYS A 61 -16.12 -20.60 17.88
CA LYS A 61 -17.36 -20.29 17.15
C LYS A 61 -17.04 -19.87 15.71
N VAL A 62 -16.02 -19.02 15.54
CA VAL A 62 -15.57 -18.54 14.22
C VAL A 62 -15.04 -19.68 13.36
N VAL A 63 -14.20 -20.56 13.92
CA VAL A 63 -13.69 -21.75 13.24
C VAL A 63 -14.84 -22.68 12.82
N ARG A 64 -15.83 -22.90 13.71
CA ARG A 64 -17.04 -23.67 13.38
C ARG A 64 -17.86 -23.04 12.26
N ALA A 65 -17.89 -21.71 12.17
CA ALA A 65 -18.56 -21.00 11.09
C ALA A 65 -17.82 -21.10 9.74
N GLY A 66 -16.53 -21.51 9.75
CA GLY A 66 -15.72 -21.67 8.55
C GLY A 66 -15.46 -20.36 7.79
N ARG A 67 -15.51 -19.23 8.50
CA ARG A 67 -15.32 -17.89 7.92
C ARG A 67 -14.02 -17.25 8.40
N PRO A 68 -13.33 -16.47 7.54
CA PRO A 68 -12.15 -15.72 7.98
C PRO A 68 -12.47 -14.70 9.08
N LEU A 69 -11.48 -14.32 9.88
CA LEU A 69 -11.62 -13.34 10.96
C LEU A 69 -10.69 -12.14 10.78
N LEU A 70 -11.26 -10.94 10.77
CA LEU A 70 -10.52 -9.69 10.96
C LEU A 70 -10.66 -9.24 12.41
N VAL A 71 -9.55 -8.91 13.05
CA VAL A 71 -9.52 -8.34 14.40
C VAL A 71 -8.99 -6.92 14.33
N ILE A 72 -9.81 -5.96 14.78
CA ILE A 72 -9.47 -4.55 14.91
C ILE A 72 -9.48 -4.22 16.41
N ALA A 73 -8.31 -3.93 16.97
CA ALA A 73 -8.13 -3.62 18.39
C ALA A 73 -7.17 -2.44 18.59
N GLU A 74 -7.14 -1.81 19.77
CA GLU A 74 -6.09 -0.81 20.07
C GLU A 74 -4.68 -1.36 19.74
N ASP A 75 -4.42 -2.58 20.18
CA ASP A 75 -3.27 -3.37 19.78
C ASP A 75 -3.57 -4.86 19.96
N VAL A 76 -2.85 -5.72 19.24
CA VAL A 76 -2.88 -7.17 19.44
C VAL A 76 -1.43 -7.63 19.63
N GLU A 77 -1.12 -8.11 20.83
CA GLU A 77 0.25 -8.39 21.25
C GLU A 77 0.34 -9.69 22.06
N GLY A 78 1.56 -10.08 22.42
CA GLY A 78 1.82 -11.21 23.31
C GLY A 78 1.24 -12.53 22.83
N GLU A 79 0.59 -13.24 23.77
CA GLU A 79 0.02 -14.56 23.54
C GLU A 79 -1.14 -14.54 22.54
N ALA A 80 -1.94 -13.46 22.54
CA ALA A 80 -3.05 -13.30 21.61
C ALA A 80 -2.55 -13.25 20.16
N LEU A 81 -1.56 -12.41 19.85
CA LEU A 81 -0.98 -12.31 18.52
C LEU A 81 -0.37 -13.64 18.06
N ALA A 82 0.40 -14.29 18.94
CA ALA A 82 1.01 -15.59 18.66
C ALA A 82 -0.07 -16.64 18.33
N THR A 83 -1.19 -16.64 19.06
CA THR A 83 -2.31 -17.54 18.82
C THR A 83 -2.92 -17.34 17.44
N PHE A 84 -3.16 -16.09 17.01
CA PHE A 84 -3.65 -15.80 15.67
C PHE A 84 -2.68 -16.27 14.58
N VAL A 85 -1.40 -15.95 14.72
CA VAL A 85 -0.37 -16.34 13.74
C VAL A 85 -0.25 -17.85 13.62
N VAL A 86 -0.20 -18.58 14.73
CA VAL A 86 -0.08 -20.05 14.72
C VAL A 86 -1.31 -20.69 14.07
N ASN A 87 -2.53 -20.22 14.38
CA ASN A 87 -3.74 -20.76 13.78
C ASN A 87 -3.84 -20.45 12.27
N LYS A 88 -3.36 -19.27 11.84
CA LYS A 88 -3.26 -18.92 10.42
C LYS A 88 -2.27 -19.83 9.69
N LEU A 89 -1.07 -20.01 10.23
CA LEU A 89 -0.02 -20.82 9.61
C LEU A 89 -0.40 -22.31 9.54
N ARG A 90 -1.16 -22.80 10.53
CA ARG A 90 -1.70 -24.17 10.52
C ARG A 90 -2.93 -24.35 9.62
N GLY A 91 -3.43 -23.28 9.00
CA GLY A 91 -4.64 -23.30 8.17
C GLY A 91 -5.95 -23.52 8.94
N ILE A 92 -5.93 -23.44 10.28
CA ILE A 92 -7.10 -23.67 11.14
C ILE A 92 -8.06 -22.49 11.07
N LEU A 93 -7.51 -21.28 11.11
CA LEU A 93 -8.28 -20.04 11.08
C LEU A 93 -7.62 -19.04 10.13
N PRO A 94 -8.20 -18.79 8.95
CA PRO A 94 -7.81 -17.64 8.14
C PRO A 94 -8.13 -16.36 8.92
N CYS A 95 -7.11 -15.62 9.36
CA CYS A 95 -7.32 -14.38 10.10
C CYS A 95 -6.25 -13.33 9.81
N CYS A 96 -6.56 -12.09 10.20
CA CYS A 96 -5.63 -10.97 10.25
C CYS A 96 -5.95 -10.08 11.45
N ALA A 97 -4.91 -9.60 12.13
CA ALA A 97 -5.04 -8.60 13.19
C ALA A 97 -4.44 -7.28 12.72
N VAL A 98 -5.16 -6.19 12.97
CA VAL A 98 -4.78 -4.81 12.62
C VAL A 98 -5.02 -3.89 13.82
N LYS A 99 -4.25 -2.81 13.93
CA LYS A 99 -4.51 -1.78 14.96
C LYS A 99 -5.72 -0.94 14.57
N ALA A 100 -6.40 -0.42 15.58
CA ALA A 100 -7.45 0.57 15.42
C ALA A 100 -6.85 1.90 14.88
N PRO A 101 -7.58 2.62 14.02
CA PRO A 101 -7.15 3.93 13.56
C PRO A 101 -7.39 5.00 14.63
N GLY A 102 -6.57 6.06 14.60
CA GLY A 102 -6.66 7.16 15.56
C GLY A 102 -6.16 6.81 16.97
N PHE A 103 -6.31 7.76 17.89
CA PHE A 103 -5.91 7.65 19.30
C PHE A 103 -6.97 8.28 20.22
N GLY A 104 -7.02 7.87 21.48
CA GLY A 104 -7.96 8.41 22.47
C GLY A 104 -9.43 8.34 22.01
N ASP A 105 -10.19 9.40 22.25
CA ASP A 105 -11.61 9.47 21.87
C ASP A 105 -11.83 9.40 20.36
N ARG A 106 -10.86 9.86 19.56
CA ARG A 106 -10.93 9.70 18.09
C ARG A 106 -10.92 8.24 17.69
N ARG A 107 -10.13 7.41 18.37
CA ARG A 107 -10.11 5.95 18.13
C ARG A 107 -11.48 5.34 18.43
N LYS A 108 -12.09 5.69 19.58
CA LYS A 108 -13.46 5.24 19.93
C LYS A 108 -14.46 5.65 18.84
N ALA A 109 -14.41 6.91 18.41
CA ALA A 109 -15.31 7.43 17.37
C ALA A 109 -15.14 6.71 16.02
N MET A 110 -13.90 6.48 15.59
CA MET A 110 -13.58 5.76 14.35
C MET A 110 -13.94 4.27 14.41
N LEU A 111 -13.74 3.60 15.55
CA LEU A 111 -14.21 2.22 15.75
C LEU A 111 -15.73 2.14 15.66
N GLY A 112 -16.45 3.14 16.17
CA GLY A 112 -17.89 3.29 15.97
C GLY A 112 -18.27 3.45 14.49
N ASP A 113 -17.50 4.22 13.73
CA ASP A 113 -17.72 4.40 12.29
C ASP A 113 -17.55 3.06 11.53
N ILE A 114 -16.48 2.32 11.83
CA ILE A 114 -16.22 0.98 11.25
C ILE A 114 -17.33 0.00 11.65
N ALA A 115 -17.80 0.06 12.89
CA ALA A 115 -18.89 -0.80 13.37
C ALA A 115 -20.19 -0.55 12.62
N VAL A 116 -20.53 0.72 12.34
CA VAL A 116 -21.69 1.08 11.52
C VAL A 116 -21.57 0.53 10.10
N VAL A 117 -20.40 0.68 9.46
CA VAL A 117 -20.13 0.19 8.10
C VAL A 117 -20.19 -1.33 8.01
N THR A 118 -19.75 -2.04 9.05
CA THR A 118 -19.66 -3.51 9.06
C THR A 118 -20.83 -4.20 9.74
N LYS A 119 -21.75 -3.45 10.36
CA LYS A 119 -22.80 -3.95 11.25
C LYS A 119 -22.23 -4.77 12.43
N ALA A 120 -21.06 -4.39 12.91
CA ALA A 120 -20.49 -4.98 14.13
C ALA A 120 -21.08 -4.31 15.37
N ASN A 121 -21.05 -5.03 16.50
CA ASN A 121 -21.14 -4.42 17.81
C ASN A 121 -19.74 -3.95 18.23
N ALA A 122 -19.54 -2.64 18.41
CA ALA A 122 -18.27 -2.11 18.88
C ALA A 122 -18.11 -2.39 20.38
N ILE A 123 -17.13 -3.23 20.75
CA ILE A 123 -16.93 -3.65 22.13
C ILE A 123 -16.09 -2.60 22.86
N PHE A 124 -16.78 -1.58 23.39
CA PHE A 124 -16.22 -0.53 24.24
C PHE A 124 -16.15 -0.97 25.71
N GLU A 125 -15.09 -0.56 26.41
CA GLU A 125 -14.87 -0.92 27.82
C GLU A 125 -16.02 -0.45 28.72
N ASP A 126 -16.53 0.75 28.44
CA ASP A 126 -17.58 1.42 29.21
C ASP A 126 -18.93 0.65 29.18
N LEU A 127 -19.11 -0.28 28.23
CA LEU A 127 -20.30 -1.12 28.11
C LEU A 127 -20.24 -2.40 28.97
N GLY A 128 -19.07 -2.74 29.54
CA GLY A 128 -18.90 -3.91 30.41
C GLY A 128 -19.08 -5.27 29.73
N ILE A 129 -19.04 -5.33 28.40
CA ILE A 129 -19.20 -6.58 27.63
C ILE A 129 -17.90 -7.39 27.68
N GLN A 130 -18.00 -8.65 28.13
CA GLN A 130 -16.84 -9.54 28.21
C GLN A 130 -16.61 -10.27 26.87
N LEU A 131 -15.36 -10.30 26.41
CA LEU A 131 -14.96 -10.97 25.16
C LEU A 131 -15.40 -12.45 25.10
N ALA A 132 -15.29 -13.17 26.23
CA ALA A 132 -15.68 -14.57 26.33
C ALA A 132 -17.18 -14.83 26.11
N LYS A 133 -18.03 -13.80 26.23
CA LYS A 133 -19.48 -13.89 26.06
C LYS A 133 -19.96 -13.47 24.67
N LEU A 134 -19.06 -13.02 23.80
CA LEU A 134 -19.42 -12.60 22.46
C LEU A 134 -19.94 -13.78 21.63
N ASP A 135 -20.94 -13.51 20.79
CA ASP A 135 -21.47 -14.42 19.80
C ASP A 135 -21.23 -13.91 18.38
N LEU A 136 -21.43 -14.79 17.39
CA LEU A 136 -21.25 -14.44 15.97
C LEU A 136 -22.06 -13.19 15.52
N PRO A 137 -23.28 -12.92 16.04
CA PRO A 137 -24.01 -11.70 15.72
C PRO A 137 -23.40 -10.40 16.25
N ASP A 138 -22.51 -10.46 17.24
CA ASP A 138 -21.75 -9.28 17.71
C ASP A 138 -20.65 -8.88 16.72
N LEU A 139 -20.22 -9.80 15.87
CA LEU A 139 -19.21 -9.55 14.86
C LEU A 139 -19.82 -8.88 13.62
N GLY A 140 -19.06 -7.96 13.04
CA GLY A 140 -19.38 -7.37 11.76
C GLY A 140 -19.12 -8.33 10.61
N SER A 141 -19.49 -7.90 9.41
CA SER A 141 -19.23 -8.63 8.18
C SER A 141 -18.96 -7.66 7.04
N ALA A 142 -18.21 -8.12 6.06
CA ALA A 142 -18.03 -7.44 4.77
C ALA A 142 -18.00 -8.49 3.65
N LYS A 143 -18.10 -8.06 2.39
CA LYS A 143 -17.91 -8.97 1.26
C LYS A 143 -16.44 -9.34 1.10
N LYS A 144 -15.55 -8.35 1.22
CA LYS A 144 -14.11 -8.53 1.10
C LYS A 144 -13.36 -7.52 1.96
N VAL A 145 -12.24 -7.93 2.54
CA VAL A 145 -11.27 -7.03 3.17
C VAL A 145 -9.89 -7.27 2.56
N VAL A 146 -9.21 -6.20 2.18
CA VAL A 146 -7.83 -6.23 1.67
C VAL A 146 -6.96 -5.43 2.63
N ILE A 147 -5.86 -6.02 3.07
CA ILE A 147 -4.97 -5.45 4.09
C ILE A 147 -3.54 -5.56 3.58
N ASP A 148 -2.88 -4.43 3.42
CA ASP A 148 -1.46 -4.34 3.10
C ASP A 148 -0.65 -3.97 4.37
N LYS A 149 0.61 -3.59 4.19
CA LYS A 149 1.51 -3.20 5.29
C LYS A 149 1.06 -1.92 6.03
N GLU A 150 0.39 -1.02 5.32
CA GLU A 150 0.06 0.34 5.76
C GLU A 150 -1.45 0.57 5.89
N THR A 151 -2.28 -0.11 5.11
CA THR A 151 -3.72 0.16 5.00
C THR A 151 -4.60 -1.08 5.14
N THR A 152 -5.84 -0.84 5.58
CA THR A 152 -6.93 -1.81 5.59
C THR A 152 -8.11 -1.22 4.83
N THR A 153 -8.60 -1.96 3.83
CA THR A 153 -9.75 -1.59 3.00
C THR A 153 -10.88 -2.60 3.18
N ILE A 154 -12.03 -2.12 3.64
CA ILE A 154 -13.27 -2.88 3.81
C ILE A 154 -14.17 -2.58 2.61
N VAL A 155 -14.52 -3.62 1.85
CA VAL A 155 -15.33 -3.52 0.63
C VAL A 155 -16.68 -4.18 0.85
N GLU A 156 -17.76 -3.44 0.58
CA GLU A 156 -19.16 -3.85 0.75
C GLU A 156 -19.40 -4.39 2.18
N GLY A 157 -19.28 -3.50 3.18
CA GLY A 157 -19.62 -3.79 4.57
C GLY A 157 -21.11 -4.13 4.75
N ALA A 158 -21.44 -4.97 5.73
CA ALA A 158 -22.81 -5.41 5.99
C ALA A 158 -23.70 -4.38 6.72
N GLY A 159 -23.19 -3.16 6.90
CA GLY A 159 -23.89 -2.01 7.46
C GLY A 159 -25.12 -1.65 6.62
N LYS A 160 -26.18 -1.18 7.28
CA LYS A 160 -27.34 -0.64 6.58
C LYS A 160 -27.02 0.75 6.05
N ARG A 161 -27.40 1.04 4.82
CA ARG A 161 -27.19 2.35 4.18
C ARG A 161 -27.77 3.50 5.01
N GLU A 162 -28.92 3.29 5.65
CA GLU A 162 -29.55 4.29 6.52
C GLU A 162 -28.72 4.57 7.78
N ALA A 163 -28.07 3.55 8.35
CA ALA A 163 -27.22 3.71 9.52
C ALA A 163 -25.93 4.46 9.17
N VAL A 164 -25.32 4.15 8.02
CA VAL A 164 -24.15 4.87 7.50
C VAL A 164 -24.51 6.33 7.22
N GLN A 165 -25.65 6.58 6.58
CA GLN A 165 -26.15 7.93 6.29
C GLN A 165 -26.43 8.73 7.57
N GLY A 166 -27.08 8.12 8.57
CA GLY A 166 -27.29 8.75 9.88
C GLY A 166 -25.97 9.10 10.57
N ARG A 167 -24.95 8.26 10.42
CA ARG A 167 -23.61 8.54 10.95
C ARG A 167 -22.91 9.69 10.22
N ILE A 168 -23.05 9.76 8.89
CA ILE A 168 -22.57 10.87 8.06
C ILE A 168 -23.23 12.20 8.49
N GLU A 169 -24.54 12.20 8.70
CA GLU A 169 -25.30 13.37 9.13
C GLU A 169 -24.90 13.84 10.53
N GLN A 170 -24.67 12.91 11.45
CA GLN A 170 -24.15 13.23 12.78
C GLN A 170 -22.81 13.99 12.70
N ILE A 171 -21.87 13.51 11.88
CA ILE A 171 -20.55 14.16 11.70
C ILE A 171 -20.68 15.52 11.00
N LYS A 172 -21.59 15.65 10.03
CA LYS A 172 -21.87 16.94 9.37
C LYS A 172 -22.42 17.98 10.35
N ASN A 173 -23.32 17.58 11.24
CA ASN A 173 -23.86 18.47 12.27
C ASN A 173 -22.78 18.87 13.28
N GLU A 174 -21.93 17.93 13.68
CA GLU A 174 -20.78 18.19 14.56
C GLU A 174 -19.83 19.22 13.91
N LEU A 175 -19.52 19.05 12.63
CA LEU A 175 -18.69 20.00 11.85
C LEU A 175 -19.20 21.44 11.85
N GLN A 176 -20.52 21.65 11.91
CA GLN A 176 -21.10 23.00 11.90
C GLN A 176 -20.92 23.74 13.22
N ILE A 177 -20.86 23.00 14.34
CA ILE A 177 -20.74 23.58 15.68
C ILE A 177 -19.29 23.57 16.20
N THR A 178 -18.40 22.81 15.57
CA THR A 178 -16.97 22.79 15.88
C THR A 178 -16.28 24.09 15.46
N THR A 179 -15.59 24.75 16.38
CA THR A 179 -14.83 25.99 16.12
C THR A 179 -13.35 25.76 15.85
N SER A 180 -12.79 24.68 16.40
CA SER A 180 -11.39 24.26 16.24
C SER A 180 -11.11 23.75 14.82
N ASP A 181 -10.14 24.38 14.14
CA ASP A 181 -9.77 23.98 12.78
C ASP A 181 -9.15 22.58 12.74
N TYR A 182 -8.39 22.21 13.78
CA TYR A 182 -7.89 20.85 13.94
C TYR A 182 -9.05 19.83 13.99
N ASP A 183 -10.06 20.06 14.83
CA ASP A 183 -11.17 19.12 14.95
C ASP A 183 -12.03 19.08 13.68
N LYS A 184 -12.20 20.21 12.98
CA LYS A 184 -12.85 20.25 11.67
C LYS A 184 -12.13 19.37 10.65
N GLU A 185 -10.82 19.52 10.52
CA GLU A 185 -10.01 18.69 9.62
C GLU A 185 -10.20 17.21 9.95
N LYS A 186 -10.20 16.85 11.24
CA LYS A 186 -10.32 15.45 11.69
C LYS A 186 -11.72 14.88 11.51
N LEU A 187 -12.76 15.69 11.63
CA LEU A 187 -14.13 15.30 11.30
C LEU A 187 -14.32 15.18 9.79
N GLN A 188 -13.68 16.05 8.98
CA GLN A 188 -13.66 15.94 7.52
C GLN A 188 -12.98 14.66 7.04
N GLU A 189 -11.85 14.26 7.64
CA GLU A 189 -11.20 12.98 7.35
C GLU A 189 -12.14 11.79 7.57
N ARG A 190 -12.85 11.77 8.72
CA ARG A 190 -13.81 10.71 9.04
C ARG A 190 -15.01 10.72 8.09
N LEU A 191 -15.53 11.91 7.79
CA LEU A 191 -16.63 12.09 6.85
C LEU A 191 -16.23 11.58 5.46
N ALA A 192 -15.02 11.89 4.99
CA ALA A 192 -14.50 11.41 3.71
C ALA A 192 -14.39 9.88 3.69
N LYS A 193 -13.93 9.26 4.79
CA LYS A 193 -13.84 7.79 4.91
C LYS A 193 -15.21 7.09 4.92
N LEU A 194 -16.26 7.76 5.37
CA LEU A 194 -17.65 7.24 5.38
C LEU A 194 -18.41 7.53 4.08
N ALA A 195 -18.21 8.72 3.51
CA ALA A 195 -18.91 9.18 2.31
C ALA A 195 -18.21 8.77 1.01
N GLY A 196 -16.89 8.56 1.05
CA GLY A 196 -16.02 8.41 -0.11
C GLY A 196 -16.24 7.15 -0.94
N GLY A 197 -16.96 6.16 -0.40
CA GLY A 197 -17.12 4.87 -1.05
C GLY A 197 -15.78 4.22 -1.40
N VAL A 198 -15.83 3.06 -2.05
CA VAL A 198 -14.67 2.40 -2.62
C VAL A 198 -14.96 2.20 -4.09
N ALA A 199 -14.14 2.78 -4.97
CA ALA A 199 -14.19 2.47 -6.39
C ALA A 199 -13.51 1.13 -6.62
N ARG A 200 -14.25 0.17 -7.20
CA ARG A 200 -13.71 -1.13 -7.61
C ARG A 200 -13.52 -1.12 -9.12
N ILE A 201 -12.27 -1.26 -9.55
CA ILE A 201 -11.92 -1.43 -10.96
C ILE A 201 -11.81 -2.92 -11.24
N ASN A 202 -12.72 -3.46 -12.04
CA ASN A 202 -12.68 -4.85 -12.46
C ASN A 202 -11.90 -4.92 -13.77
N VAL A 203 -10.64 -5.35 -13.71
CA VAL A 203 -9.79 -5.47 -14.90
C VAL A 203 -10.23 -6.68 -15.73
N GLY A 204 -10.63 -6.43 -16.97
CA GLY A 204 -10.96 -7.45 -17.96
C GLY A 204 -9.85 -7.62 -19.00
N ALA A 205 -9.66 -8.86 -19.44
CA ALA A 205 -8.67 -9.25 -20.45
C ALA A 205 -9.05 -10.60 -21.10
N ALA A 206 -8.44 -10.92 -22.25
CA ALA A 206 -8.72 -12.15 -22.98
C ALA A 206 -7.92 -13.35 -22.44
N THR A 207 -6.76 -13.12 -21.82
CA THR A 207 -5.92 -14.15 -21.20
C THR A 207 -5.53 -13.77 -19.78
N GLU A 208 -5.17 -14.76 -18.96
CA GLU A 208 -4.71 -14.51 -17.58
C GLU A 208 -3.43 -13.66 -17.54
N ALA A 209 -2.49 -13.91 -18.46
CA ALA A 209 -1.23 -13.16 -18.55
C ALA A 209 -1.49 -11.68 -18.85
N GLU A 210 -2.37 -11.40 -19.82
CA GLU A 210 -2.80 -10.04 -20.14
C GLU A 210 -3.56 -9.39 -18.98
N MET A 211 -4.42 -10.14 -18.27
CA MET A 211 -5.13 -9.63 -17.10
C MET A 211 -4.16 -9.18 -16.02
N LYS A 212 -3.12 -9.97 -15.74
CA LYS A 212 -2.10 -9.64 -14.73
C LYS A 212 -1.30 -8.40 -15.14
N GLU A 213 -0.86 -8.31 -16.39
CA GLU A 213 -0.13 -7.16 -16.91
C GLU A 213 -0.97 -5.87 -16.85
N LYS A 214 -2.22 -5.93 -17.33
CA LYS A 214 -3.13 -4.78 -17.34
C LYS A 214 -3.51 -4.34 -15.94
N LYS A 215 -3.66 -5.30 -15.02
CA LYS A 215 -3.89 -5.05 -13.60
C LYS A 215 -2.69 -4.33 -12.98
N ALA A 216 -1.47 -4.82 -13.19
CA ALA A 216 -0.26 -4.20 -12.68
C ALA A 216 -0.11 -2.75 -13.17
N ARG A 217 -0.33 -2.51 -14.48
CA ARG A 217 -0.33 -1.14 -15.04
C ARG A 217 -1.38 -0.22 -14.40
N LEU A 218 -2.58 -0.74 -14.12
CA LEU A 218 -3.63 0.03 -13.47
C LEU A 218 -3.29 0.33 -12.01
N GLU A 219 -2.71 -0.62 -11.29
CA GLU A 219 -2.23 -0.42 -9.93
C GLU A 219 -1.16 0.70 -9.91
N ASP A 220 -0.14 0.60 -10.75
CA ASP A 220 0.91 1.62 -10.88
C ASP A 220 0.31 3.01 -11.20
N ALA A 221 -0.66 3.08 -12.12
CA ALA A 221 -1.33 4.34 -12.46
C ALA A 221 -2.11 4.95 -11.27
N ILE A 222 -2.76 4.11 -10.45
CA ILE A 222 -3.48 4.57 -9.25
C ILE A 222 -2.49 5.12 -8.22
N HIS A 223 -1.39 4.41 -7.97
CA HIS A 223 -0.35 4.84 -7.05
C HIS A 223 0.31 6.15 -7.51
N ALA A 224 0.63 6.27 -8.80
CA ALA A 224 1.19 7.49 -9.38
C ALA A 224 0.22 8.68 -9.26
N THR A 225 -1.07 8.48 -9.56
CA THR A 225 -2.09 9.53 -9.45
C THR A 225 -2.27 9.99 -8.01
N ARG A 226 -2.30 9.06 -7.05
CA ARG A 226 -2.35 9.40 -5.60
C ARG A 226 -1.13 10.21 -5.18
N ALA A 227 0.07 9.77 -5.55
CA ALA A 227 1.31 10.46 -5.26
C ALA A 227 1.36 11.88 -5.87
N ALA A 228 0.78 12.05 -7.07
CA ALA A 228 0.67 13.34 -7.75
C ALA A 228 -0.30 14.30 -7.06
N VAL A 229 -1.42 13.79 -6.52
CA VAL A 229 -2.37 14.59 -5.74
C VAL A 229 -1.75 15.05 -4.42
N GLU A 230 -0.91 14.23 -3.80
CA GLU A 230 -0.30 14.53 -2.50
C GLU A 230 0.82 15.58 -2.55
N GLU A 231 1.79 15.44 -3.47
CA GLU A 231 2.97 16.33 -3.53
C GLU A 231 3.10 17.10 -4.85
N GLY A 232 2.08 17.03 -5.72
CA GLY A 232 2.10 17.67 -7.04
C GLY A 232 2.88 16.87 -8.09
N ILE A 233 3.13 17.54 -9.21
CA ILE A 233 3.75 16.97 -10.41
C ILE A 233 4.98 17.78 -10.84
N LEU A 234 5.88 17.11 -11.55
CA LEU A 234 7.11 17.66 -12.14
C LEU A 234 7.17 17.33 -13.64
N PRO A 235 7.96 18.08 -14.44
CA PRO A 235 8.26 17.67 -15.81
C PRO A 235 9.00 16.32 -15.79
N GLY A 236 8.42 15.32 -16.46
CA GLY A 236 8.90 13.95 -16.40
C GLY A 236 10.13 13.69 -17.28
N GLY A 237 10.43 12.42 -17.54
CA GLY A 237 11.51 12.02 -18.44
C GLY A 237 12.92 12.37 -17.93
N GLY A 238 13.09 12.42 -16.60
CA GLY A 238 14.36 12.81 -15.97
C GLY A 238 14.69 14.31 -16.02
N VAL A 239 13.82 15.14 -16.63
CA VAL A 239 14.04 16.59 -16.72
C VAL A 239 14.11 17.23 -15.35
N ALA A 240 13.19 16.88 -14.44
CA ALA A 240 13.19 17.43 -13.08
C ALA A 240 14.51 17.19 -12.32
N LEU A 241 15.06 15.98 -12.41
CA LEU A 241 16.36 15.62 -11.78
C LEU A 241 17.51 16.43 -12.40
N LEU A 242 17.52 16.56 -13.73
CA LEU A 242 18.48 17.37 -14.45
C LEU A 242 18.39 18.86 -14.09
N ARG A 243 17.19 19.40 -13.83
CA ARG A 243 17.03 20.79 -13.37
C ARG A 243 17.49 20.94 -11.92
N ALA A 244 17.20 19.96 -11.08
CA ALA A 244 17.62 19.94 -9.68
C ALA A 244 19.15 19.89 -9.54
N SER A 245 19.87 19.20 -10.45
CA SER A 245 21.33 19.09 -10.39
C SER A 245 22.08 20.42 -10.43
N LYS A 246 21.46 21.49 -10.96
CA LYS A 246 22.03 22.85 -10.96
C LYS A 246 22.31 23.40 -9.56
N VAL A 247 21.59 22.94 -8.55
CA VAL A 247 21.87 23.36 -7.15
C VAL A 247 23.27 22.91 -6.70
N LEU A 248 23.83 21.88 -7.34
CA LEU A 248 25.18 21.41 -7.03
C LEU A 248 26.25 22.44 -7.46
N ASP A 249 25.96 23.28 -8.45
CA ASP A 249 26.89 24.32 -8.93
C ASP A 249 27.11 25.43 -7.88
N THR A 250 26.18 25.59 -6.94
CA THR A 250 26.26 26.60 -5.88
C THR A 250 27.02 26.11 -4.65
N LEU A 251 27.42 24.83 -4.63
CA LEU A 251 28.12 24.22 -3.49
C LEU A 251 29.64 24.33 -3.70
N GLU A 252 30.30 25.07 -2.80
CA GLU A 252 31.75 25.14 -2.71
C GLU A 252 32.28 24.01 -1.83
N LEU A 253 32.62 22.88 -2.46
CA LEU A 253 33.11 21.67 -1.80
C LEU A 253 34.55 21.37 -2.20
N VAL A 254 35.32 20.78 -1.29
CA VAL A 254 36.74 20.45 -1.46
C VAL A 254 37.00 18.98 -1.15
N GLY A 255 38.14 18.44 -1.62
CA GLY A 255 38.53 17.05 -1.37
C GLY A 255 37.45 16.04 -1.79
N ASP A 256 37.17 15.07 -0.93
CA ASP A 256 36.23 13.97 -1.20
C ASP A 256 34.77 14.43 -1.33
N GLU A 257 34.39 15.53 -0.68
CA GLU A 257 33.04 16.10 -0.84
C GLU A 257 32.81 16.60 -2.26
N ARG A 258 33.84 17.15 -2.91
CA ARG A 258 33.78 17.51 -4.34
C ARG A 258 33.57 16.27 -5.21
N THR A 259 34.25 15.17 -4.90
CA THR A 259 34.05 13.90 -5.61
C THR A 259 32.62 13.39 -5.44
N GLY A 260 32.09 13.43 -4.22
CA GLY A 260 30.69 13.08 -3.93
C GLY A 260 29.68 13.90 -4.72
N ARG A 261 29.94 15.21 -4.89
CA ARG A 261 29.13 16.09 -5.74
C ARG A 261 29.10 15.63 -7.20
N GLU A 262 30.25 15.27 -7.78
CA GLU A 262 30.30 14.80 -9.17
C GLU A 262 29.61 13.45 -9.36
N ILE A 263 29.72 12.55 -8.37
CA ILE A 263 28.98 11.28 -8.36
C ILE A 263 27.46 11.55 -8.39
N LEU A 264 26.98 12.46 -7.52
CA LEU A 264 25.57 12.81 -7.48
C LEU A 264 25.09 13.47 -8.77
N ARG A 265 25.91 14.36 -9.38
CA ARG A 265 25.60 14.96 -10.68
C ARG A 265 25.42 13.89 -11.76
N ALA A 266 26.38 12.97 -11.88
CA ALA A 266 26.31 11.90 -12.86
C ALA A 266 25.07 11.00 -12.65
N ALA A 267 24.73 10.72 -11.39
CA ALA A 267 23.54 9.94 -11.04
C ALA A 267 22.23 10.66 -11.41
N LEU A 268 22.15 11.98 -11.24
CA LEU A 268 20.97 12.78 -11.63
C LEU A 268 20.78 12.89 -13.15
N GLU A 269 21.86 12.78 -13.92
CA GLU A 269 21.85 12.80 -15.38
C GLU A 269 21.56 11.43 -16.00
N ALA A 270 21.80 10.33 -15.27
CA ALA A 270 21.62 8.98 -15.77
C ALA A 270 20.18 8.66 -16.25
N PRO A 271 19.09 9.09 -15.57
CA PRO A 271 17.73 8.73 -15.98
C PRO A 271 17.35 9.22 -17.38
N ILE A 272 17.68 10.48 -17.74
CA ILE A 272 17.35 11.02 -19.06
C ILE A 272 18.16 10.33 -20.17
N LYS A 273 19.43 9.96 -19.89
CA LYS A 273 20.28 9.20 -20.81
C LYS A 273 19.72 7.80 -21.04
N GLN A 274 19.41 7.10 -19.95
CA GLN A 274 18.87 5.74 -20.01
C GLN A 274 17.54 5.69 -20.78
N LEU A 275 16.66 6.67 -20.56
CA LEU A 275 15.40 6.77 -21.29
C LEU A 275 15.62 6.99 -22.79
N ALA A 276 16.52 7.90 -23.17
CA ALA A 276 16.86 8.15 -24.56
C ALA A 276 17.48 6.92 -25.24
N GLU A 277 18.43 6.25 -24.59
CA GLU A 277 19.09 5.04 -25.08
C GLU A 277 18.09 3.89 -25.28
N ASN A 278 17.16 3.68 -24.34
CA ASN A 278 16.09 2.70 -24.49
C ASN A 278 15.15 3.02 -25.66
N GLY A 279 15.01 4.31 -26.01
CA GLY A 279 14.30 4.77 -27.20
C GLY A 279 15.11 4.73 -28.50
N GLY A 280 16.35 4.26 -28.48
CA GLY A 280 17.23 4.20 -29.66
C GLY A 280 17.89 5.54 -30.03
N HIS A 281 17.94 6.49 -29.10
CA HIS A 281 18.62 7.78 -29.26
C HIS A 281 19.94 7.83 -28.46
N ASP A 282 20.87 8.69 -28.86
CA ASP A 282 22.11 8.90 -28.12
C ASP A 282 21.85 9.70 -26.84
N GLY A 283 22.08 9.07 -25.67
CA GLY A 283 21.79 9.65 -24.37
C GLY A 283 22.55 10.95 -24.08
N GLU A 284 23.84 11.01 -24.44
CA GLU A 284 24.68 12.20 -24.20
C GLU A 284 24.24 13.37 -25.08
N VAL A 285 23.89 13.11 -26.35
CA VAL A 285 23.34 14.13 -27.25
C VAL A 285 22.02 14.69 -26.72
N VAL A 286 21.12 13.82 -26.26
CA VAL A 286 19.82 14.22 -25.69
C VAL A 286 20.03 15.03 -24.41
N LEU A 287 20.85 14.55 -23.48
CA LEU A 287 21.19 15.24 -22.23
C LEU A 287 21.69 16.66 -22.49
N HIS A 288 22.74 16.80 -23.30
CA HIS A 288 23.33 18.10 -23.60
C HIS A 288 22.35 19.04 -24.30
N LYS A 289 21.52 18.51 -25.22
CA LYS A 289 20.49 19.31 -25.88
C LYS A 289 19.47 19.82 -24.86
N VAL A 290 18.95 18.97 -23.98
CA VAL A 290 17.98 19.36 -22.94
C VAL A 290 18.59 20.32 -21.92
N GLN A 291 19.88 20.20 -21.59
CA GLN A 291 20.60 21.16 -20.74
C GLN A 291 20.66 22.56 -21.39
N SER A 292 20.84 22.62 -22.72
CA SER A 292 20.90 23.90 -23.46
C SER A 292 19.54 24.58 -23.65
N LEU A 293 18.45 23.80 -23.73
CA LEU A 293 17.11 24.34 -23.95
C LEU A 293 16.66 25.24 -22.79
N SER A 294 16.06 26.38 -23.12
CA SER A 294 15.54 27.35 -22.15
C SER A 294 16.54 27.78 -21.06
N GLY A 295 17.83 27.87 -21.41
CA GLY A 295 18.90 28.16 -20.44
C GLY A 295 19.02 27.11 -19.33
N GLY A 296 18.56 25.89 -19.61
CA GLY A 296 18.40 24.78 -18.68
C GLY A 296 17.41 25.07 -17.55
N ARG A 297 16.33 25.82 -17.81
CA ARG A 297 15.23 26.06 -16.87
C ARG A 297 13.90 25.68 -17.50
N GLY A 298 12.87 25.55 -16.67
CA GLY A 298 11.51 25.21 -17.12
C GLY A 298 11.36 23.75 -17.54
N ASN A 299 10.34 23.49 -18.34
CA ASN A 299 9.80 22.15 -18.57
C ASN A 299 10.26 21.53 -19.90
N GLN A 300 11.17 22.18 -20.62
CA GLN A 300 11.65 21.65 -21.91
C GLN A 300 12.46 20.37 -21.70
N GLY A 301 12.08 19.32 -22.40
CA GLY A 301 12.67 17.98 -22.33
C GLY A 301 12.68 17.27 -23.67
N PHE A 302 12.82 15.95 -23.63
CA PHE A 302 12.80 15.08 -24.79
C PHE A 302 11.72 14.01 -24.61
N ASP A 303 10.72 14.05 -25.49
CA ASP A 303 9.73 12.99 -25.62
C ASP A 303 10.36 11.83 -26.37
N VAL A 304 10.61 10.74 -25.65
CA VAL A 304 11.25 9.53 -26.19
C VAL A 304 10.29 8.77 -27.10
N ALA A 305 8.98 8.82 -26.85
CA ALA A 305 8.00 8.09 -27.65
C ALA A 305 7.85 8.71 -29.05
N GLU A 306 7.87 10.05 -29.12
CA GLU A 306 7.76 10.78 -30.39
C GLU A 306 9.12 11.23 -30.97
N GLY A 307 10.21 11.05 -30.22
CA GLY A 307 11.57 11.40 -30.65
C GLY A 307 11.80 12.90 -30.84
N ARG A 308 11.12 13.76 -30.07
CA ARG A 308 11.17 15.23 -30.24
C ARG A 308 11.36 15.99 -28.93
N TYR A 309 11.95 17.18 -29.04
CA TYR A 309 12.04 18.11 -27.91
C TYR A 309 10.75 18.91 -27.75
N THR A 310 10.21 18.96 -26.54
CA THR A 310 8.90 19.58 -26.26
C THR A 310 8.84 20.10 -24.83
N ASP A 311 7.82 20.91 -24.53
CA ASP A 311 7.42 21.12 -23.13
C ASP A 311 6.80 19.83 -22.60
N MET A 312 7.41 19.26 -21.56
CA MET A 312 7.00 17.97 -21.02
C MET A 312 5.64 18.04 -20.33
N ILE A 313 5.30 19.18 -19.70
CA ILE A 313 4.00 19.34 -19.04
C ILE A 313 2.90 19.49 -20.08
N GLU A 314 3.10 20.32 -21.10
CA GLU A 314 2.11 20.49 -22.17
C GLU A 314 1.92 19.19 -22.98
N ALA A 315 2.97 18.39 -23.12
CA ALA A 315 2.90 17.06 -23.74
C ALA A 315 2.27 15.98 -22.83
N GLY A 316 1.96 16.29 -21.57
CA GLY A 316 1.40 15.35 -20.60
C GLY A 316 2.40 14.33 -20.03
N ILE A 317 3.70 14.55 -20.24
CA ILE A 317 4.78 13.71 -19.72
C ILE A 317 5.21 14.27 -18.37
N VAL A 318 4.55 13.80 -17.32
CA VAL A 318 4.70 14.30 -15.96
C VAL A 318 5.00 13.17 -14.99
N ASP A 319 5.85 13.46 -14.00
CA ASP A 319 6.18 12.53 -12.93
C ASP A 319 5.63 13.05 -11.59
N PRO A 320 5.08 12.19 -10.71
CA PRO A 320 4.69 12.61 -9.37
C PRO A 320 5.91 13.06 -8.54
N THR A 321 5.85 14.25 -7.93
CA THR A 321 6.95 14.81 -7.11
C THR A 321 7.41 13.82 -6.04
N LYS A 322 6.45 13.20 -5.35
CA LYS A 322 6.69 12.23 -4.27
C LYS A 322 7.53 11.04 -4.73
N VAL A 323 7.33 10.57 -5.95
CA VAL A 323 8.04 9.40 -6.50
C VAL A 323 9.48 9.79 -6.80
N VAL A 324 9.70 10.90 -7.51
CA VAL A 324 11.04 11.39 -7.88
C VAL A 324 11.88 11.68 -6.63
N ARG A 325 11.30 12.37 -5.64
CA ARG A 325 11.96 12.67 -4.36
C ARG A 325 12.31 11.40 -3.59
N SER A 326 11.34 10.50 -3.42
CA SER A 326 11.54 9.25 -2.68
C SER A 326 12.60 8.36 -3.35
N ALA A 327 12.58 8.26 -4.68
CA ALA A 327 13.55 7.48 -5.44
C ALA A 327 14.98 8.02 -5.24
N LEU A 328 15.16 9.34 -5.36
CA LEU A 328 16.47 9.98 -5.15
C LEU A 328 16.98 9.80 -3.72
N GLN A 329 16.14 10.02 -2.72
CA GLN A 329 16.51 9.89 -1.30
C GLN A 329 16.88 8.45 -0.92
N ASN A 330 16.07 7.47 -1.34
CA ASN A 330 16.34 6.06 -1.08
C ASN A 330 17.60 5.59 -1.81
N GLY A 331 17.77 5.98 -3.08
CA GLY A 331 18.96 5.68 -3.87
C GLY A 331 20.24 6.23 -3.23
N ALA A 332 20.23 7.51 -2.84
CA ALA A 332 21.36 8.13 -2.15
C ALA A 332 21.65 7.47 -0.79
N SER A 333 20.61 7.12 -0.02
CA SER A 333 20.76 6.46 1.28
C SER A 333 21.46 5.10 1.17
N ILE A 334 21.06 4.27 0.21
CA ILE A 334 21.68 2.94 0.01
C ILE A 334 23.08 3.08 -0.58
N ALA A 335 23.28 3.98 -1.54
CA ALA A 335 24.60 4.22 -2.14
C ALA A 335 25.62 4.69 -1.10
N ALA A 336 25.26 5.61 -0.21
CA ALA A 336 26.14 6.06 0.87
C ALA A 336 26.56 4.90 1.78
N LEU A 337 25.61 4.03 2.17
CA LEU A 337 25.91 2.85 2.97
C LEU A 337 26.90 1.91 2.25
N LEU A 338 26.63 1.60 0.97
CA LEU A 338 27.50 0.74 0.16
C LEU A 338 28.92 1.30 0.01
N LEU A 339 29.06 2.60 -0.27
CA LEU A 339 30.37 3.26 -0.43
C LEU A 339 31.21 3.24 0.86
N THR A 340 30.56 3.20 2.03
CA THR A 340 31.23 3.11 3.34
C THR A 340 31.46 1.69 3.83
N THR A 341 31.03 0.67 3.07
CA THR A 341 31.16 -0.73 3.46
C THR A 341 32.59 -1.22 3.20
N ASP A 342 33.36 -1.45 4.27
CA ASP A 342 34.74 -1.94 4.19
C ASP A 342 34.83 -3.49 4.22
N ALA A 343 33.86 -4.15 4.85
CA ALA A 343 33.80 -5.61 4.94
C ALA A 343 32.36 -6.14 4.93
N LEU A 344 32.20 -7.37 4.42
CA LEU A 344 30.93 -8.11 4.40
C LEU A 344 31.15 -9.48 5.06
N VAL A 345 30.27 -9.85 5.99
CA VAL A 345 30.22 -11.19 6.57
C VAL A 345 28.98 -11.88 6.06
N GLY A 346 29.17 -12.95 5.29
CA GLY A 346 28.09 -13.75 4.72
C GLY A 346 28.16 -15.21 5.17
N GLU A 347 27.06 -15.92 5.00
CA GLU A 347 27.04 -17.36 5.19
C GLU A 347 27.83 -18.06 4.08
N ILE A 348 28.64 -19.05 4.45
CA ILE A 348 29.32 -19.90 3.47
C ILE A 348 28.22 -20.66 2.72
N PRO A 349 28.14 -20.57 1.38
CA PRO A 349 27.13 -21.28 0.62
C PRO A 349 27.16 -22.77 0.97
N GLU A 350 26.04 -23.30 1.47
CA GLU A 350 25.94 -24.74 1.73
C GLU A 350 26.14 -25.50 0.42
N LYS A 351 27.08 -26.45 0.41
CA LYS A 351 27.17 -27.41 -0.68
C LYS A 351 25.88 -28.21 -0.67
N LYS A 352 24.98 -27.95 -1.63
CA LYS A 352 23.86 -28.84 -1.91
C LYS A 352 24.42 -30.25 -2.08
N SER A 353 24.16 -31.13 -1.13
CA SER A 353 24.55 -32.52 -1.24
C SER A 353 23.85 -33.09 -2.47
N ALA A 354 24.64 -33.60 -3.42
CA ALA A 354 24.14 -34.52 -4.44
C ALA A 354 23.78 -35.84 -3.74
N SER A 355 22.72 -35.82 -2.96
CA SER A 355 22.12 -36.97 -2.30
C SER A 355 20.66 -37.07 -2.72
N GLY A 356 20.45 -37.03 -4.04
CA GLY A 356 19.35 -37.74 -4.69
C GLY A 356 19.99 -38.94 -5.36
N GLY A 357 19.96 -40.11 -4.71
CA GLY A 357 20.43 -41.35 -5.30
C GLY A 357 19.71 -41.63 -6.63
N PRO A 358 20.33 -42.41 -7.55
CA PRO A 358 19.67 -42.83 -8.76
C PRO A 358 18.41 -43.63 -8.40
N GLY A 359 17.24 -43.00 -8.54
CA GLY A 359 15.97 -43.70 -8.53
C GLY A 359 15.97 -44.74 -9.66
N PRO A 360 15.37 -45.92 -9.45
CA PRO A 360 15.48 -47.03 -10.38
C PRO A 360 14.90 -46.65 -11.75
N ALA A 361 15.70 -46.93 -12.79
CA ALA A 361 15.33 -46.79 -14.18
C ALA A 361 14.05 -47.57 -14.48
N HIS A 362 12.95 -46.85 -14.73
CA HIS A 362 11.78 -47.43 -15.36
C HIS A 362 12.04 -47.57 -16.86
N HIS A 363 12.19 -48.83 -17.26
CA HIS A 363 12.04 -49.43 -18.59
C HIS A 363 11.58 -48.53 -19.77
N MET A 364 12.41 -48.56 -20.83
CA MET A 364 12.08 -48.99 -22.21
C MET A 364 10.58 -49.21 -22.52
N HIS A 365 9.99 -48.68 -23.60
CA HIS A 365 10.36 -48.89 -25.01
C HIS A 365 9.55 -47.95 -25.95
N PRO A 366 9.82 -47.96 -27.28
CA PRO A 366 9.60 -46.86 -28.21
C PRO A 366 8.37 -47.07 -29.10
N HIS A 367 7.85 -45.99 -29.67
CA HIS A 367 7.56 -45.83 -31.10
C HIS A 367 7.23 -44.38 -31.42
#